data_AF-A0A5J5IPT7-F1
#
_entry.id   AF-A0A5J5IPT7-F1
#
_cell.length_a   1.000
_cell.length_b   1.000
_cell.length_c   1.000
_cell.angle_alpha   90.00
_cell.angle_beta   90.00
_cell.angle_gamma   90.00
#
_symmetry.space_group_name_H-M   'P 1'
#
loop_
_entity.id
_entity.type
_entity.pdbx_description
1 polymer ?
#
loop_
_entity_poly.entity_id
_entity_poly.type
_entity_poly.pdbx_seq_one_letter_code
_entity_poly.pdbx_strand_id
1 'polypeptide(L)'
;MARGDVVFAPDGERIELVDIGTELILDHPLVRVWDVALEAGGRHSWHLHGNPYVVLSVVGSTGRMDWLDGSPSREISEYSGGAVFRPVSPVHRLTNTGDAFYRNRLVELKHLGELVPTGPVDVGAGARSVHGVRPPGAADPGDGRVPILADAHVRVWTVTLAGGDTVHVDRIDVPHVVAECDGELEGAALLSSVRVAERGDLDLENTAAHPRMWFIIALDYLKEDAR
;
A
#
# COMPACT_ATOMS: atom_id res chain seq x y z
N MET A 1 -7.83 -15.21 -10.48
CA MET A 1 -7.18 -16.23 -9.65
C MET A 1 -7.05 -15.68 -8.24
N ALA A 2 -7.00 -16.54 -7.23
CA ALA A 2 -6.91 -16.19 -5.82
C ALA A 2 -6.03 -17.20 -5.08
N ARG A 3 -5.83 -17.02 -3.78
CA ARG A 3 -5.17 -18.01 -2.93
C ARG A 3 -5.79 -19.41 -3.13
N GLY A 4 -4.93 -20.42 -3.17
CA GLY A 4 -5.31 -21.83 -3.36
C GLY A 4 -5.50 -22.22 -4.83
N ASP A 5 -5.57 -21.25 -5.75
CA ASP A 5 -5.52 -21.57 -7.17
C ASP A 5 -4.16 -22.16 -7.53
N VAL A 6 -4.23 -23.12 -8.47
CA VAL A 6 -3.06 -23.84 -8.94
C VAL A 6 -2.69 -23.33 -10.32
N VAL A 7 -1.45 -22.89 -10.45
CA VAL A 7 -0.82 -22.49 -11.71
C VAL A 7 0.38 -23.36 -11.99
N PHE A 8 0.85 -23.35 -13.24
CA PHE A 8 2.03 -24.11 -13.65
C PHE A 8 3.11 -23.16 -14.14
N ALA A 9 4.32 -23.32 -13.62
CA ALA A 9 5.50 -22.65 -14.15
C ALA A 9 5.84 -23.19 -15.55
N PRO A 10 6.66 -22.47 -16.35
CA PRO A 10 7.07 -22.92 -17.68
C PRO A 10 7.75 -24.29 -17.73
N ASP A 11 8.40 -24.71 -16.65
CA ASP A 11 9.05 -26.02 -16.52
C ASP A 11 8.08 -27.14 -16.06
N GLY A 12 6.80 -26.80 -15.86
CA GLY A 12 5.76 -27.72 -15.41
C GLY A 12 5.64 -27.83 -13.89
N GLU A 13 6.39 -27.06 -13.10
CA GLU A 13 6.23 -27.02 -11.65
C GLU A 13 4.80 -26.58 -11.29
N ARG A 14 4.12 -27.40 -10.47
CA ARG A 14 2.80 -27.08 -9.92
C ARG A 14 2.96 -26.13 -8.74
N ILE A 15 2.38 -24.94 -8.85
CA ILE A 15 2.45 -23.89 -7.83
C ILE A 15 1.04 -23.59 -7.32
N GLU A 16 0.89 -23.61 -6.00
CA GLU A 16 -0.30 -23.12 -5.31
C GLU A 16 -0.06 -21.66 -4.88
N LEU A 17 -0.98 -20.77 -5.27
CA LEU A 17 -0.87 -19.35 -4.95
C LEU A 17 -1.18 -19.08 -3.48
N VAL A 18 -0.39 -18.22 -2.85
CA VAL A 18 -0.63 -17.73 -1.48
C VAL A 18 -1.47 -16.44 -1.48
N ASP A 19 -1.85 -15.98 -0.29
CA ASP A 19 -2.46 -14.66 -0.11
C ASP A 19 -1.50 -13.53 -0.52
N ILE A 20 -2.03 -12.34 -0.78
CA ILE A 20 -1.27 -11.18 -1.27
C ILE A 20 -0.31 -10.60 -0.20
N GLY A 21 -0.58 -10.86 1.07
CA GLY A 21 0.34 -10.51 2.14
C GLY A 21 0.47 -11.61 3.19
N THR A 22 1.30 -11.33 4.19
CA THR A 22 1.56 -12.26 5.29
C THR A 22 0.42 -12.28 6.31
N GLU A 23 -0.29 -11.16 6.46
CA GLU A 23 -1.46 -11.05 7.33
C GLU A 23 -2.51 -10.11 6.73
N LEU A 24 -3.79 -10.47 6.83
CA LEU A 24 -4.90 -9.59 6.45
C LEU A 24 -5.23 -8.65 7.61
N ILE A 25 -5.07 -7.34 7.39
CA ILE A 25 -5.27 -6.32 8.43
C ILE A 25 -6.70 -5.79 8.41
N LEU A 26 -7.22 -5.53 7.21
CA LEU A 26 -8.54 -4.93 7.02
C LEU A 26 -9.19 -5.45 5.73
N ASP A 27 -10.43 -5.89 5.80
CA ASP A 27 -11.27 -6.17 4.63
C ASP A 27 -12.50 -5.26 4.62
N HIS A 28 -12.37 -4.11 3.97
CA HIS A 28 -13.41 -3.09 3.88
C HIS A 28 -14.12 -3.16 2.51
N PRO A 29 -15.39 -2.72 2.35
CA PRO A 29 -16.03 -2.69 1.04
C PRO A 29 -15.26 -1.94 -0.05
N LEU A 30 -14.51 -0.88 0.31
CA LEU A 30 -13.74 -0.07 -0.64
C LEU A 30 -12.32 -0.61 -0.93
N VAL A 31 -11.68 -1.21 0.08
CA VAL A 31 -10.26 -1.59 0.04
C VAL A 31 -10.01 -2.87 0.82
N ARG A 32 -8.94 -3.59 0.46
CA ARG A 32 -8.38 -4.66 1.29
C ARG A 32 -6.95 -4.27 1.68
N VAL A 33 -6.59 -4.40 2.95
CA VAL A 33 -5.25 -4.04 3.43
C VAL A 33 -4.56 -5.24 4.03
N TRP A 34 -3.37 -5.51 3.51
CA TRP A 34 -2.48 -6.57 3.95
C TRP A 34 -1.25 -6.00 4.63
N ASP A 35 -0.72 -6.72 5.60
CA ASP A 35 0.67 -6.57 6.05
C ASP A 35 1.54 -7.52 5.25
N VAL A 36 2.74 -7.05 4.89
CA VAL A 36 3.79 -7.87 4.28
C VAL A 36 5.05 -7.66 5.09
N ALA A 37 5.41 -8.65 5.90
CA ALA A 37 6.61 -8.62 6.75
C ALA A 37 7.59 -9.71 6.31
N LEU A 38 8.83 -9.32 6.01
CA LEU A 38 9.87 -10.24 5.55
C LEU A 38 11.19 -9.96 6.26
N GLU A 39 11.75 -10.98 6.90
CA GLU A 39 13.14 -10.97 7.37
C GLU A 39 14.13 -10.74 6.21
N ALA A 40 15.37 -10.40 6.55
CA ALA A 40 16.47 -10.35 5.57
C ALA A 40 16.61 -11.71 4.85
N GLY A 41 16.60 -11.69 3.52
CA GLY A 41 16.58 -12.91 2.68
C GLY A 41 15.22 -13.62 2.63
N GLY A 42 14.23 -13.15 3.37
CA GLY A 42 12.87 -13.69 3.39
C GLY A 42 12.15 -13.53 2.05
N ARG A 43 11.18 -14.42 1.81
CA ARG A 43 10.41 -14.46 0.56
C ARG A 43 8.92 -14.56 0.82
N HIS A 44 8.16 -13.69 0.15
CA HIS A 44 6.73 -13.87 -0.04
C HIS A 44 6.50 -14.71 -1.29
N SER A 45 5.75 -15.81 -1.16
CA SER A 45 5.62 -16.83 -2.21
C SER A 45 4.81 -16.32 -3.40
N TRP A 46 4.62 -17.18 -4.40
CA TRP A 46 3.87 -16.85 -5.62
C TRP A 46 2.44 -16.43 -5.31
N HIS A 47 2.06 -15.22 -5.72
CA HIS A 47 0.74 -14.64 -5.52
C HIS A 47 0.34 -13.81 -6.75
N LEU A 48 -0.92 -13.39 -6.80
CA LEU A 48 -1.48 -12.59 -7.88
C LEU A 48 -2.30 -11.42 -7.31
N HIS A 49 -2.06 -10.22 -7.82
CA HIS A 49 -2.89 -9.06 -7.52
C HIS A 49 -4.06 -8.98 -8.50
N GLY A 50 -5.28 -9.14 -7.99
CA GLY A 50 -6.51 -8.93 -8.77
C GLY A 50 -6.96 -7.47 -8.85
N ASN A 51 -6.38 -6.60 -8.00
CA ASN A 51 -6.72 -5.20 -7.87
C ASN A 51 -5.48 -4.33 -8.08
N PRO A 52 -5.58 -3.14 -8.71
CA PRO A 52 -4.58 -2.09 -8.54
C PRO A 52 -4.39 -1.78 -7.05
N TYR A 53 -3.17 -1.43 -6.66
CA TYR A 53 -2.81 -1.37 -5.24
C TYR A 53 -1.78 -0.30 -4.91
N VAL A 54 -1.80 0.16 -3.67
CA VAL A 54 -0.79 1.05 -3.09
C VAL A 54 0.03 0.29 -2.06
N VAL A 55 1.35 0.29 -2.21
CA VAL A 55 2.30 -0.18 -1.20
C VAL A 55 2.74 1.02 -0.38
N LEU A 56 2.57 0.95 0.94
CA LEU A 56 3.08 1.91 1.92
C LEU A 56 4.27 1.28 2.63
N SER A 57 5.48 1.77 2.38
CA SER A 57 6.71 1.20 2.93
C SER A 57 6.90 1.66 4.37
N VAL A 58 6.57 0.78 5.33
CA VAL A 58 6.68 1.04 6.76
C VAL A 58 8.14 0.92 7.21
N VAL A 59 8.78 -0.18 6.82
CA VAL A 59 10.23 -0.40 6.96
C VAL A 59 10.79 -0.68 5.57
N GLY A 60 11.54 0.28 5.03
CA GLY A 60 12.13 0.19 3.69
C GLY A 60 13.27 -0.83 3.63
N SER A 61 13.41 -1.50 2.49
CA SER A 61 14.53 -2.39 2.17
C SER A 61 14.72 -2.46 0.64
N THR A 62 15.76 -3.16 0.20
CA THR A 62 15.88 -3.62 -1.19
C THR A 62 15.17 -4.95 -1.37
N GLY A 63 14.56 -5.14 -2.52
CA GLY A 63 13.88 -6.38 -2.86
C GLY A 63 14.01 -6.74 -4.33
N ARG A 64 13.70 -8.00 -4.64
CA ARG A 64 13.62 -8.51 -6.01
C ARG A 64 12.29 -9.17 -6.22
N MET A 65 11.63 -8.79 -7.32
CA MET A 65 10.42 -9.45 -7.78
C MET A 65 10.75 -10.35 -8.96
N ASP A 66 10.44 -11.64 -8.81
CA ASP A 66 10.57 -12.63 -9.88
C ASP A 66 9.19 -12.93 -10.46
N TRP A 67 9.10 -13.07 -11.77
CA TRP A 67 7.87 -13.38 -12.50
C TRP A 67 7.76 -14.88 -12.76
N LEU A 68 6.54 -15.42 -12.68
CA LEU A 68 6.33 -16.85 -12.86
C LEU A 68 6.71 -17.33 -14.27
N ASP A 69 6.52 -16.48 -15.27
CA ASP A 69 6.84 -16.77 -16.67
C ASP A 69 8.34 -16.77 -17.00
N GLY A 70 9.20 -16.46 -16.02
CA GLY A 70 10.65 -16.39 -16.19
C GLY A 70 11.16 -15.12 -16.88
N SER A 71 10.29 -14.12 -17.10
CA SER A 71 10.72 -12.82 -17.59
C SER A 71 11.70 -12.14 -16.61
N PRO A 72 12.53 -11.17 -17.07
CA PRO A 72 13.56 -10.57 -16.23
C PRO A 72 13.03 -10.02 -14.90
N SER A 73 13.73 -10.33 -13.81
CA SER A 73 13.38 -9.85 -12.48
C SER A 73 13.39 -8.33 -12.41
N ARG A 74 12.61 -7.81 -11.48
CA ARG A 74 12.57 -6.39 -11.17
C ARG A 74 13.19 -6.12 -9.81
N GLU A 75 14.19 -5.26 -9.79
CA GLU A 75 14.76 -4.75 -8.54
C GLU A 75 13.86 -3.64 -7.95
N ILE A 76 13.72 -3.67 -6.63
CA ILE A 76 12.90 -2.78 -5.83
C ILE A 76 13.80 -2.16 -4.76
N SER A 77 13.61 -0.87 -4.49
CA SER A 77 14.28 -0.18 -3.39
C SER A 77 13.25 0.73 -2.73
N GLU A 78 12.85 0.38 -1.54
CA GLU A 78 11.86 1.10 -0.76
C GLU A 78 12.53 1.81 0.42
N TYR A 79 11.92 2.89 0.88
CA TYR A 79 12.38 3.66 2.03
C TYR A 79 11.20 3.86 2.97
N SER A 80 11.46 3.92 4.28
CA SER A 80 10.41 4.13 5.28
C SER A 80 9.67 5.45 5.03
N GLY A 81 8.35 5.43 5.05
CA GLY A 81 7.52 6.58 4.67
C GLY A 81 7.38 6.77 3.16
N GLY A 82 7.84 5.80 2.34
CA GLY A 82 7.65 5.79 0.89
C GLY A 82 6.32 5.15 0.48
N ALA A 83 5.87 5.43 -0.73
CA ALA A 83 4.68 4.83 -1.31
C ALA A 83 4.84 4.52 -2.81
N VAL A 84 4.15 3.47 -3.25
CA VAL A 84 4.14 3.05 -4.65
C VAL A 84 2.72 2.67 -5.04
N PHE A 85 2.19 3.28 -6.10
CA PHE A 85 0.92 2.89 -6.71
C PHE A 85 1.19 2.03 -7.96
N ARG A 86 0.49 0.90 -8.09
CA ARG A 86 0.69 -0.06 -9.17
C ARG A 86 -0.61 -0.51 -9.81
N PRO A 87 -0.59 -0.78 -11.13
CA PRO A 87 -1.63 -1.59 -11.77
C PRO A 87 -1.57 -3.03 -11.25
N VAL A 88 -2.55 -3.85 -11.65
CA VAL A 88 -2.46 -5.30 -11.49
C VAL A 88 -1.18 -5.85 -12.12
N SER A 89 -0.69 -6.97 -11.60
CA SER A 89 0.57 -7.59 -12.03
C SER A 89 0.37 -9.07 -12.36
N PRO A 90 1.21 -9.66 -13.23
CA PRO A 90 1.28 -11.11 -13.39
C PRO A 90 1.63 -11.83 -12.08
N VAL A 91 1.48 -13.16 -12.07
CA VAL A 91 1.89 -13.98 -10.93
C VAL A 91 3.37 -13.75 -10.66
N HIS A 92 3.68 -13.40 -9.42
CA HIS A 92 5.03 -13.06 -9.02
C HIS A 92 5.31 -13.43 -7.56
N ARG A 93 6.57 -13.35 -7.19
CA ARG A 93 7.05 -13.50 -5.82
C ARG A 93 7.95 -12.33 -5.46
N LEU A 94 8.01 -12.00 -4.18
CA LEU A 94 8.89 -10.96 -3.65
C LEU A 94 9.95 -11.58 -2.74
N THR A 95 11.21 -11.19 -2.92
CA THR A 95 12.31 -11.52 -2.01
C THR A 95 12.86 -10.23 -1.42
N ASN A 96 12.99 -10.17 -0.10
CA ASN A 96 13.75 -9.12 0.57
C ASN A 96 15.25 -9.44 0.37
N THR A 97 15.91 -8.65 -0.47
CA THR A 97 17.34 -8.83 -0.79
C THR A 97 18.25 -7.97 0.09
N GLY A 98 17.67 -7.11 0.94
CA GLY A 98 18.41 -6.33 1.92
C GLY A 98 18.89 -7.17 3.11
N ASP A 99 19.70 -6.53 3.95
CA ASP A 99 20.27 -7.08 5.18
C ASP A 99 19.42 -6.77 6.43
N ALA A 100 18.29 -6.08 6.26
CA ALA A 100 17.38 -5.69 7.32
C ALA A 100 15.96 -6.21 7.08
N PHE A 101 15.15 -6.16 8.14
CA PHE A 101 13.72 -6.44 8.09
C PHE A 101 13.00 -5.49 7.12
N TYR A 102 12.04 -6.04 6.38
CA TYR A 102 11.21 -5.33 5.42
C TYR A 102 9.75 -5.42 5.85
N ARG A 103 9.03 -4.28 5.83
CA ARG A 103 7.60 -4.27 6.12
C ARG A 103 6.84 -3.24 5.30
N ASN A 104 5.70 -3.63 4.76
CA ASN A 104 4.78 -2.70 4.11
C ASN A 104 3.32 -2.90 4.55
N ARG A 105 2.47 -1.90 4.27
CA ARG A 105 1.03 -2.07 4.19
C ARG A 105 0.62 -2.02 2.72
N LEU A 106 -0.01 -3.08 2.23
CA LEU A 106 -0.49 -3.16 0.86
C LEU A 106 -1.99 -2.94 0.81
N VAL A 107 -2.42 -1.87 0.15
CA VAL A 107 -3.82 -1.45 0.04
C VAL A 107 -4.33 -1.77 -1.37
N GLU A 108 -5.12 -2.83 -1.51
CA GLU A 108 -5.84 -3.17 -2.73
C GLU A 108 -7.08 -2.28 -2.93
N LEU A 109 -7.26 -1.76 -4.15
CA LEU A 109 -8.31 -0.82 -4.51
C LEU A 109 -9.44 -1.55 -5.27
N LYS A 110 -10.48 -1.98 -4.54
CA LYS A 110 -11.47 -2.94 -5.05
C LYS A 110 -12.31 -2.41 -6.21
N HIS A 111 -12.67 -1.13 -6.20
CA HIS A 111 -13.42 -0.46 -7.28
C HIS A 111 -12.60 -0.17 -8.54
N LEU A 112 -11.30 -0.48 -8.54
CA LEU A 112 -10.46 -0.48 -9.73
C LEU A 112 -10.11 -1.89 -10.21
N GLY A 113 -10.58 -2.94 -9.51
CA GLY A 113 -10.27 -4.34 -9.80
C GLY A 113 -11.52 -5.23 -9.68
N GLU A 114 -11.59 -5.99 -8.60
CA GLU A 114 -12.58 -7.07 -8.37
C GLU A 114 -14.04 -6.62 -8.42
N LEU A 115 -14.33 -5.34 -8.15
CA LEU A 115 -15.68 -4.78 -8.22
C LEU A 115 -16.02 -4.16 -9.58
N VAL A 116 -15.13 -4.26 -10.56
CA VAL A 116 -15.34 -3.78 -11.92
C VAL A 116 -15.81 -4.94 -12.80
N PRO A 117 -17.06 -4.94 -13.29
CA PRO A 117 -17.63 -6.10 -14.00
C PRO A 117 -16.87 -6.49 -15.28
N THR A 118 -16.20 -5.52 -15.91
CA THR A 118 -15.44 -5.70 -17.15
C THR A 118 -13.97 -6.06 -16.93
N GLY A 119 -13.57 -6.28 -15.68
CA GLY A 119 -12.18 -6.49 -15.27
C GLY A 119 -11.49 -5.20 -14.81
N PRO A 120 -10.24 -5.30 -14.31
CA PRO A 120 -9.53 -4.18 -13.70
C PRO A 120 -9.39 -2.96 -14.63
N VAL A 121 -9.51 -1.77 -14.05
CA VAL A 121 -9.28 -0.50 -14.73
C VAL A 121 -7.80 -0.40 -15.10
N ASP A 122 -7.52 0.06 -16.33
CA ASP A 122 -6.18 0.45 -16.73
C ASP A 122 -5.81 1.78 -16.04
N VAL A 123 -5.01 1.67 -14.98
CA VAL A 123 -4.49 2.81 -14.21
C VAL A 123 -3.12 3.29 -14.74
N GLY A 124 -2.72 2.81 -15.92
CA GLY A 124 -1.42 3.09 -16.52
C GLY A 124 -0.25 2.49 -15.74
N ALA A 125 0.91 3.16 -15.79
CA ALA A 125 2.13 2.70 -15.12
C ALA A 125 2.11 2.84 -13.58
N GLY A 126 1.09 3.51 -13.05
CA GLY A 126 1.01 3.96 -11.67
C GLY A 126 2.04 5.04 -11.34
N ALA A 127 2.33 5.20 -10.06
CA ALA A 127 3.22 6.25 -9.54
C ALA A 127 4.15 5.70 -8.44
N ARG A 128 5.24 6.43 -8.15
CA ARG A 128 6.18 6.06 -7.09
C ARG A 128 6.75 7.32 -6.44
N SER A 129 6.81 7.32 -5.12
CA SER A 129 7.47 8.37 -4.36
C SER A 129 9.00 8.26 -4.47
N VAL A 130 9.69 9.39 -4.39
CA VAL A 130 11.16 9.46 -4.33
C VAL A 130 11.53 10.16 -3.04
N HIS A 131 12.48 9.58 -2.30
CA HIS A 131 12.84 10.08 -0.98
C HIS A 131 13.30 11.54 -1.03
N GLY A 132 12.69 12.39 -0.20
CA GLY A 132 12.97 13.82 -0.15
C GLY A 132 12.46 14.64 -1.35
N VAL A 133 11.74 14.03 -2.30
CA VAL A 133 11.23 14.71 -3.49
C VAL A 133 9.72 14.81 -3.42
N ARG A 134 9.21 16.05 -3.51
CA ARG A 134 7.77 16.30 -3.61
C ARG A 134 7.25 15.83 -4.98
N PRO A 135 6.12 15.11 -5.05
CA PRO A 135 5.49 14.79 -6.33
C PRO A 135 5.12 16.07 -7.11
N PRO A 136 5.38 16.13 -8.43
CA PRO A 136 5.06 17.30 -9.24
C PRO A 136 3.59 17.68 -9.16
N GLY A 137 3.30 18.97 -9.00
CA GLY A 137 1.93 19.50 -8.97
C GLY A 137 1.12 19.17 -7.71
N ALA A 138 1.69 18.44 -6.73
CA ALA A 138 1.00 18.18 -5.49
C ALA A 138 0.82 19.47 -4.67
N ALA A 139 -0.42 19.75 -4.30
CA ALA A 139 -0.75 20.87 -3.42
C ALA A 139 -0.19 20.65 -2.02
N ASP A 140 0.18 21.74 -1.36
CA ASP A 140 0.42 21.73 0.07
C ASP A 140 -0.91 21.82 0.82
N PRO A 141 -1.27 20.85 1.66
CA PRO A 141 -2.50 20.93 2.43
C PRO A 141 -2.47 22.01 3.53
N GLY A 142 -1.28 22.42 4.00
CA GLY A 142 -1.14 23.43 5.07
C GLY A 142 -1.47 22.92 6.48
N ASP A 143 -1.81 21.64 6.64
CA ASP A 143 -2.18 20.98 7.90
C ASP A 143 -1.05 20.08 8.47
N GLY A 144 0.17 20.21 7.93
CA GLY A 144 1.33 19.39 8.33
C GLY A 144 1.49 18.09 7.53
N ARG A 145 0.52 17.71 6.68
CA ARG A 145 0.69 16.62 5.72
C ARG A 145 1.72 16.95 4.65
N VAL A 146 2.63 16.02 4.41
CA VAL A 146 3.65 16.09 3.36
C VAL A 146 3.23 15.17 2.20
N PRO A 147 2.94 15.69 0.99
CA PRO A 147 2.60 14.83 -0.14
C PRO A 147 3.82 14.04 -0.60
N ILE A 148 3.65 12.74 -0.79
CA ILE A 148 4.71 11.82 -1.23
C ILE A 148 4.38 11.11 -2.55
N LEU A 149 3.10 10.98 -2.90
CA LEU A 149 2.65 10.39 -4.16
C LEU A 149 1.41 11.14 -4.67
N ALA A 150 1.38 11.45 -5.96
CA ALA A 150 0.22 12.02 -6.62
C ALA A 150 -0.03 11.29 -7.95
N ASP A 151 -1.24 10.77 -8.09
CA ASP A 151 -1.76 10.09 -9.28
C ASP A 151 -3.23 10.51 -9.46
N ALA A 152 -3.81 10.28 -10.65
CA ALA A 152 -5.21 10.59 -10.92
C ALA A 152 -6.18 9.72 -10.08
N HIS A 153 -5.76 8.51 -9.71
CA HIS A 153 -6.59 7.59 -8.94
C HIS A 153 -6.37 7.69 -7.43
N VAL A 154 -5.17 8.06 -6.99
CA VAL A 154 -4.81 8.14 -5.57
C VAL A 154 -3.79 9.25 -5.30
N ARG A 155 -3.91 9.86 -4.12
CA ARG A 155 -2.86 10.71 -3.55
C ARG A 155 -2.46 10.17 -2.19
N VAL A 156 -1.18 10.26 -1.87
CA VAL A 156 -0.63 9.81 -0.58
C VAL A 156 0.16 10.92 0.07
N TRP A 157 -0.11 11.14 1.35
CA TRP A 157 0.66 12.00 2.23
C TRP A 157 1.23 11.18 3.38
N THR A 158 2.31 11.68 3.96
CA THR A 158 2.70 11.34 5.34
C THR A 158 2.39 12.50 6.26
N VAL A 159 2.16 12.23 7.53
CA VAL A 159 2.10 13.23 8.60
C VAL A 159 2.79 12.66 9.83
N THR A 160 3.62 13.48 10.47
CA THR A 160 4.28 13.12 11.73
C THR A 160 3.77 14.04 12.83
N LEU A 161 3.25 13.46 13.91
CA LEU A 161 2.74 14.22 15.06
C LEU A 161 3.65 13.96 16.27
N ALA A 162 3.94 14.98 17.07
CA ALA A 162 4.57 14.77 18.36
C ALA A 162 3.61 14.04 19.32
N GLY A 163 4.13 13.57 20.45
CA GLY A 163 3.29 12.88 21.42
C GLY A 163 2.26 13.82 22.06
N GLY A 164 0.99 13.41 22.07
CA GLY A 164 -0.15 14.21 22.54
C GLY A 164 -0.71 15.21 21.53
N ASP A 165 -0.09 15.33 20.35
CA ASP A 165 -0.58 16.23 19.30
C ASP A 165 -1.74 15.62 18.52
N THR A 166 -2.57 16.49 17.96
CA THR A 166 -3.64 16.14 17.02
C THR A 166 -3.49 16.98 15.76
N VAL A 167 -3.74 16.38 14.60
CA VAL A 167 -3.98 17.09 13.34
C VAL A 167 -5.45 16.94 12.95
N HIS A 168 -6.05 18.06 12.58
CA HIS A 168 -7.36 18.11 11.96
C HIS A 168 -7.19 18.22 10.45
N VAL A 169 -7.74 17.27 9.71
CA VAL A 169 -7.77 17.26 8.26
C VAL A 169 -9.17 17.63 7.81
N ASP A 170 -9.36 18.91 7.51
CA ASP A 170 -10.62 19.48 7.03
C ASP A 170 -11.00 18.93 5.65
N ARG A 171 -12.32 18.76 5.43
CA ARG A 171 -12.93 18.69 4.09
C ARG A 171 -12.32 17.61 3.18
N ILE A 172 -12.23 16.38 3.68
CA ILE A 172 -11.93 15.22 2.84
C ILE A 172 -13.09 14.96 1.86
N ASP A 173 -12.82 15.23 0.59
CA ASP A 173 -13.76 15.15 -0.55
C ASP A 173 -14.02 13.71 -1.01
N VAL A 174 -13.15 12.79 -0.59
CA VAL A 174 -13.25 11.35 -0.85
C VAL A 174 -12.96 10.55 0.42
N PRO A 175 -13.37 9.28 0.49
CA PRO A 175 -12.89 8.38 1.53
C PRO A 175 -11.36 8.27 1.51
N HIS A 176 -10.76 8.13 2.69
CA HIS A 176 -9.32 7.98 2.86
C HIS A 176 -8.98 6.66 3.57
N VAL A 177 -7.80 6.13 3.30
CA VAL A 177 -7.17 5.11 4.15
C VAL A 177 -6.13 5.78 5.01
N VAL A 178 -6.18 5.55 6.33
CA VAL A 178 -5.19 6.01 7.28
C VAL A 178 -4.45 4.79 7.82
N ALA A 179 -3.12 4.79 7.74
CA ALA A 179 -2.29 3.69 8.18
C ALA A 179 -1.10 4.20 8.99
N GLU A 180 -0.89 3.68 10.19
CA GLU A 180 0.28 4.00 11.01
C GLU A 180 1.56 3.44 10.37
N CYS A 181 2.61 4.25 10.33
CA CYS A 181 3.92 3.89 9.84
C CYS A 181 4.81 3.46 11.00
N ASP A 182 4.49 2.32 11.60
CA ASP A 182 5.25 1.70 12.68
C ASP A 182 5.54 0.22 12.35
N GLY A 183 6.84 -0.10 12.30
CA GLY A 183 7.34 -1.42 11.94
C GLY A 183 7.22 -2.45 13.06
N GLU A 184 6.96 -2.01 14.29
CA GLU A 184 6.96 -2.84 15.50
C GLU A 184 5.56 -3.30 15.93
N LEU A 185 4.50 -2.87 15.21
CA LEU A 185 3.12 -3.19 15.58
C LEU A 185 2.79 -4.66 15.31
N GLU A 186 2.21 -5.32 16.30
CA GLU A 186 1.80 -6.73 16.23
C GLU A 186 0.39 -6.94 16.79
N GLY A 187 -0.26 -8.04 16.41
CA GLY A 187 -1.55 -8.47 16.94
C GLY A 187 -2.63 -7.39 16.90
N ALA A 188 -3.30 -7.12 18.03
CA ALA A 188 -4.40 -6.15 18.08
C ALA A 188 -3.98 -4.72 17.71
N ALA A 189 -2.74 -4.32 18.02
CA ALA A 189 -2.22 -3.00 17.67
C ALA A 189 -2.00 -2.87 16.15
N LEU A 190 -1.51 -3.95 15.52
CA LEU A 190 -1.41 -4.03 14.07
C LEU A 190 -2.78 -3.95 13.39
N LEU A 191 -3.77 -4.70 13.87
CA LEU A 191 -5.11 -4.71 13.30
C LEU A 191 -5.83 -3.36 13.41
N SER A 192 -5.59 -2.60 14.48
CA SER A 192 -6.16 -1.25 14.66
C SER A 192 -5.35 -0.13 14.00
N SER A 193 -4.15 -0.43 13.50
CA SER A 193 -3.23 0.55 12.88
C SER A 193 -3.72 1.11 11.54
N VAL A 194 -4.72 0.46 10.93
CA VAL A 194 -5.30 0.85 9.65
C VAL A 194 -6.80 1.05 9.79
N ARG A 195 -7.32 2.15 9.24
CA ARG A 195 -8.75 2.42 9.15
C ARG A 195 -9.12 3.14 7.86
N VAL A 196 -10.39 3.04 7.48
CA VAL A 196 -10.99 3.89 6.44
C VAL A 196 -11.68 5.06 7.12
N ALA A 197 -11.40 6.28 6.66
CA ALA A 197 -12.10 7.48 7.03
C ALA A 197 -13.08 7.87 5.91
N GLU A 198 -14.35 8.08 6.27
CA GLU A 198 -15.39 8.53 5.33
C GLU A 198 -15.22 10.00 4.97
N ARG A 199 -15.95 10.49 3.96
CA ARG A 199 -15.96 11.92 3.60
C ARG A 199 -16.38 12.80 4.79
N GLY A 200 -15.86 14.02 4.85
CA GLY A 200 -16.09 14.95 5.96
C GLY A 200 -14.79 15.48 6.54
N ASP A 201 -14.62 15.34 7.86
CA ASP A 201 -13.42 15.76 8.57
C ASP A 201 -12.74 14.54 9.20
N LEU A 202 -11.41 14.59 9.28
CA LEU A 202 -10.60 13.52 9.85
C LEU A 202 -9.69 14.09 10.95
N ASP A 203 -9.91 13.63 12.18
CA ASP A 203 -8.99 13.84 13.28
C ASP A 203 -8.00 12.68 13.38
N LEU A 204 -6.74 13.03 13.54
CA LEU A 204 -5.67 12.09 13.82
C LEU A 204 -4.89 12.55 15.05
N GLU A 205 -5.00 11.77 16.11
CA GLU A 205 -4.36 12.04 17.40
C GLU A 205 -3.21 11.05 17.63
N ASN A 206 -2.08 11.56 18.13
CA ASN A 206 -1.01 10.75 18.67
C ASN A 206 -1.13 10.63 20.19
N THR A 207 -1.76 9.56 20.67
CA THR A 207 -1.91 9.33 22.12
C THR A 207 -0.64 8.81 22.80
N ALA A 208 0.41 8.49 22.03
CA ALA A 208 1.70 8.05 22.57
C ALA A 208 2.55 9.25 23.03
N ALA A 209 3.56 8.97 23.86
CA ALA A 209 4.49 10.00 24.33
C ALA A 209 5.57 10.38 23.29
N HIS A 210 5.82 9.52 22.30
CA HIS A 210 6.84 9.71 21.27
C HIS A 210 6.20 10.12 19.94
N PRO A 211 6.95 10.77 19.04
CA PRO A 211 6.45 11.09 17.72
C PRO A 211 6.07 9.85 16.92
N ARG A 212 4.99 9.95 16.15
CA ARG A 212 4.49 8.88 15.28
C ARG A 212 4.17 9.42 13.90
N MET A 213 4.25 8.55 12.90
CA MET A 213 3.97 8.89 11.50
C MET A 213 2.78 8.07 11.00
N TRP A 214 1.94 8.70 10.18
CA TRP A 214 0.87 8.03 9.45
C TRP A 214 0.96 8.30 7.96
N PHE A 215 0.58 7.32 7.18
CA PHE A 215 0.16 7.48 5.79
C PHE A 215 -1.31 7.88 5.75
N ILE A 216 -1.64 8.81 4.86
CA ILE A 216 -3.00 9.20 4.54
C ILE A 216 -3.15 9.04 3.02
N ILE A 217 -4.06 8.17 2.59
CA ILE A 217 -4.32 7.89 1.16
C ILE A 217 -5.69 8.43 0.80
N ALA A 218 -5.78 9.37 -0.13
CA ALA A 218 -7.05 9.75 -0.75
C ALA A 218 -7.41 8.73 -1.84
N LEU A 219 -8.64 8.22 -1.81
CA LEU A 219 -9.19 7.33 -2.84
C LEU A 219 -9.85 8.16 -3.95
N ASP A 220 -9.05 8.91 -4.72
CA ASP A 220 -9.54 9.88 -5.70
C ASP A 220 -10.39 9.25 -6.83
N TYR A 221 -10.23 7.96 -7.11
CA TYR A 221 -11.11 7.21 -8.03
C TYR A 221 -12.57 7.12 -7.55
N LEU A 222 -12.88 7.53 -6.32
CA LEU A 222 -14.24 7.60 -5.76
C LEU A 222 -14.83 9.02 -5.78
N LYS A 223 -14.19 9.99 -6.45
CA LYS A 223 -14.79 11.29 -6.71
C LYS A 223 -16.04 11.12 -7.57
N GLU A 224 -17.07 11.90 -7.26
CA GLU A 224 -18.37 11.82 -7.95
C GLU A 224 -18.27 12.10 -9.45
N ASP A 225 -17.27 12.90 -9.87
CA ASP A 225 -17.02 13.25 -11.27
C ASP A 225 -16.02 12.31 -11.99
N ALA A 226 -15.54 11.25 -11.34
CA ALA A 226 -14.55 10.32 -11.91
C ALA A 226 -15.16 9.14 -12.70
N ARG A 227 -16.47 9.19 -13.01
CA ARG A 227 -17.22 8.14 -13.74
C ARG A 227 -17.86 8.65 -15.01
#